data_AF-A0A2D6MDZ3-F1
#
_entry.id   AF-A0A2D6MDZ3-F1
#
_cell.length_a   1.000
_cell.length_b   1.000
_cell.length_c   1.000
_cell.angle_alpha   90.00
_cell.angle_beta   90.00
_cell.angle_gamma   90.00
#
_symmetry.space_group_name_H-M   'P 1'
#
loop_
_entity.id
_entity.type
_entity.pdbx_description
1 polymer ?
#
loop_
_entity_poly.entity_id
_entity_poly.type
_entity_poly.pdbx_seq_one_letter_code
_entity_poly.pdbx_strand_id
1 'polypeptide(L)' 'MRNIIWHKGSAFNHGRVEGTDYRCERFRTDNEDRKRYWFLLADSKKTYLCCKGPFSTPEERDKEIIIEVCNRDLQR' A
#
# COMPACT_ATOMS: atom_id res chain seq x y z
N MET A 1 7.06 3.87 -20.01
CA MET A 1 6.53 4.17 -18.65
C MET A 1 5.54 3.08 -18.30
N ARG A 2 5.59 2.52 -17.08
CA ARG A 2 4.60 1.52 -16.62
C ARG A 2 3.30 2.27 -16.33
N ASN A 3 2.18 1.92 -16.96
CA ASN A 3 0.90 2.51 -16.58
C ASN A 3 0.43 1.95 -15.26
N ILE A 4 0.16 2.85 -14.31
CA ILE A 4 -0.52 2.51 -13.07
C ILE A 4 -2.01 2.40 -13.39
N ILE A 5 -2.58 1.23 -13.13
CA ILE A 5 -4.01 1.01 -13.23
C ILE A 5 -4.55 1.00 -11.81
N TRP A 6 -5.15 2.13 -11.43
CA TRP A 6 -5.88 2.27 -10.19
C TRP A 6 -7.21 1.50 -10.26
N HIS A 7 -7.47 0.67 -9.26
CA HIS A 7 -8.80 0.10 -9.10
C HIS A 7 -9.76 1.19 -8.58
N LYS A 8 -11.08 0.94 -8.60
CA LYS A 8 -12.09 1.87 -8.06
C LYS A 8 -12.91 1.20 -6.96
N GLY A 9 -13.49 2.01 -6.07
CA GLY A 9 -14.41 1.54 -5.02
C GLY A 9 -13.72 0.76 -3.89
N SER A 10 -14.45 -0.17 -3.25
CA SER A 10 -13.93 -1.00 -2.16
C SER A 10 -12.73 -1.88 -2.56
N ALA A 11 -12.56 -2.14 -3.87
CA ALA A 11 -11.41 -2.87 -4.39
C ALA A 11 -10.12 -2.04 -4.45
N PHE A 12 -10.21 -0.72 -4.29
CA PHE A 12 -9.09 0.22 -4.29
C PHE A 12 -8.61 0.53 -2.89
N ASN A 13 -9.53 0.81 -1.97
CA ASN A 13 -9.23 1.23 -0.61
C ASN A 13 -9.39 0.04 0.32
N HIS A 14 -8.26 -0.47 0.83
CA HIS A 14 -8.24 -1.57 1.80
C HIS A 14 -8.46 -1.11 3.25
N GLY A 15 -8.83 0.15 3.45
CA GLY A 15 -9.02 0.75 4.76
C GLY A 15 -7.71 1.25 5.38
N ARG A 16 -7.78 1.53 6.68
CA ARG A 16 -6.61 1.82 7.50
C ARG A 16 -5.98 0.53 7.99
N VAL A 17 -4.65 0.51 8.04
CA VAL A 17 -3.92 -0.59 8.67
C VAL A 17 -4.08 -0.45 10.18
N GLU A 18 -4.49 -1.54 10.83
CA GLU A 18 -4.71 -1.59 12.27
C GLU A 18 -3.46 -1.12 13.04
N GLY A 19 -3.66 -0.29 14.06
CA GLY A 19 -2.57 0.29 14.85
C GLY A 19 -1.81 1.44 14.17
N THR A 20 -2.25 1.92 13.00
CA THR A 20 -1.60 3.05 12.29
C THR A 20 -2.61 4.03 11.69
N ASP A 21 -2.18 5.27 11.42
CA ASP A 21 -2.96 6.25 10.65
C ASP A 21 -2.86 6.07 9.12
N TYR A 22 -2.16 5.03 8.67
CA TYR A 22 -1.89 4.81 7.26
C TYR A 22 -3.05 4.07 6.59
N ARG A 23 -3.42 4.57 5.42
CA ARG A 23 -4.35 3.95 4.47
C ARG A 23 -3.57 3.16 3.43
N CYS A 24 -4.13 2.02 3.05
CA CYS A 24 -3.55 1.14 2.07
C CYS A 24 -4.39 1.15 0.79
N GLU A 25 -3.80 1.62 -0.31
CA GLU A 25 -4.44 1.69 -1.62
C GLU A 25 -3.82 0.67 -2.57
N ARG A 26 -4.67 -0.06 -3.30
CA ARG A 26 -4.24 -1.15 -4.18
C ARG A 26 -4.19 -0.70 -5.63
N PHE A 27 -3.08 -1.02 -6.30
CA PHE A 27 -2.91 -0.78 -7.73
C PHE A 27 -2.25 -1.96 -8.42
N ARG A 28 -2.34 -1.97 -9.75
CA ARG A 28 -1.62 -2.91 -10.61
C ARG A 28 -0.85 -2.14 -11.68
N THR A 29 0.21 -2.74 -12.20
CA THR A 29 0.93 -2.24 -13.37
C THR A 29 0.47 -2.99 -14.61
N ASP A 30 0.50 -2.33 -15.76
CA ASP A 30 0.06 -2.84 -17.06
C ASP A 30 0.87 -4.01 -17.61
N ASN A 31 2.08 -4.26 -17.09
CA ASN A 31 3.03 -5.21 -17.64
C ASN A 31 3.36 -6.40 -16.71
N GLU A 32 2.63 -6.55 -15.61
CA GLU A 32 2.79 -7.69 -14.69
C GLU A 32 1.59 -8.63 -14.76
N ASP A 33 1.85 -9.91 -14.44
CA ASP A 33 0.83 -10.94 -14.31
C ASP A 33 -0.37 -10.38 -13.54
N ARG A 34 -1.58 -10.51 -14.09
CA ARG A 34 -2.81 -9.81 -13.61
C ARG A 34 -3.18 -10.13 -12.15
N LYS A 35 -2.41 -10.99 -11.50
CA LYS A 35 -2.53 -11.45 -10.11
C LYS A 35 -1.61 -10.72 -9.14
N ARG A 36 -0.62 -9.95 -9.60
CA ARG A 36 0.29 -9.19 -8.73
C ARG A 36 -0.28 -7.82 -8.40
N TYR A 37 -0.60 -7.63 -7.13
CA TYR A 37 -1.06 -6.36 -6.60
C TYR A 37 0.06 -5.66 -5.85
N TRP A 38 0.19 -4.38 -6.14
CA TRP A 38 1.06 -3.47 -5.43
C TRP A 38 0.23 -2.59 -4.52
N PHE A 39 0.85 -2.14 -3.43
CA PHE A 39 0.19 -1.37 -2.42
C PHE A 39 0.90 -0.05 -2.23
N LEU A 40 0.10 0.99 -2.09
CA LEU A 40 0.55 2.33 -1.90
C LEU A 40 0.03 2.82 -0.56
N LEU A 41 0.94 3.33 0.25
CA LEU A 41 0.60 3.92 1.54
C LEU A 41 0.30 5.40 1.40
N ALA A 42 -0.70 5.86 2.12
CA ALA A 42 -1.04 7.27 2.28
C ALA A 42 -1.46 7.53 3.73
N ASP A 43 -1.11 8.67 4.29
CA ASP A 43 -1.60 9.10 5.61
C ASP A 43 -2.63 10.23 5.45
N SER A 44 -2.94 10.94 6.53
CA SER A 44 -3.84 12.08 6.54
C SER A 44 -3.23 13.36 5.94
N LYS A 45 -1.90 13.42 5.80
CA LYS A 45 -1.13 14.61 5.41
C LYS A 45 -0.44 14.47 4.05
N LYS A 46 -0.19 13.25 3.59
CA LYS A 46 0.59 12.90 2.41
C LYS A 46 -0.04 11.71 1.71
N THR A 47 -0.37 11.92 0.43
CA THR A 47 -0.77 10.86 -0.49
C THR A 47 0.48 10.26 -1.13
N TYR A 48 0.49 8.96 -1.43
CA TYR A 48 1.59 8.29 -2.15
C TYR A 48 2.95 8.26 -1.41
N LEU A 49 2.93 7.92 -0.13
CA LEU A 49 4.10 7.91 0.77
C LEU A 49 5.16 6.86 0.42
N CYS A 50 4.72 5.65 0.08
CA CYS A 50 5.60 4.58 -0.38
C CYS A 50 4.81 3.54 -1.16
N CYS A 51 5.53 2.83 -2.04
CA CYS A 51 5.04 1.64 -2.72
C CYS A 51 5.65 0.41 -2.04
N LYS A 52 4.83 -0.57 -1.69
CA LYS A 52 5.25 -1.85 -1.10
C LYS A 52 4.55 -3.03 -1.78
N GLY A 53 5.18 -4.20 -1.68
CA GLY A 53 4.71 -5.45 -2.26
C GLY A 53 5.48 -5.87 -3.52
N PRO A 54 4.92 -6.80 -4.32
CA PRO A 54 3.67 -7.52 -4.06
C PRO A 54 3.76 -8.39 -2.80
N PHE A 55 2.64 -8.56 -2.10
CA PHE A 55 2.54 -9.41 -0.91
C PHE A 55 1.71 -10.65 -1.20
N SER A 56 2.01 -11.75 -0.51
CA SER A 56 1.32 -13.03 -0.68
C SER A 56 0.09 -13.13 0.21
N THR A 57 0.10 -12.49 1.40
CA THR A 57 -1.03 -12.46 2.34
C THR A 57 -1.28 -11.08 2.94
N PRO A 58 -2.50 -10.81 3.46
CA PRO A 58 -2.79 -9.58 4.20
C PRO A 58 -1.91 -9.36 5.44
N GLU A 59 -1.55 -10.44 6.15
CA GLU A 59 -0.73 -10.37 7.37
C GLU A 59 0.71 -9.95 7.05
N GLU A 60 1.28 -10.47 5.96
CA GLU A 60 2.60 -10.06 5.45
C GLU A 60 2.58 -8.57 5.07
N ARG A 61 1.54 -8.15 4.34
CA ARG A 61 1.31 -6.74 3.99
C ARG A 61 1.28 -5.87 5.23
N ASP A 62 0.45 -6.21 6.22
CA ASP A 62 0.27 -5.37 7.41
C ASP A 62 1.54 -5.29 8.24
N LYS A 63 2.28 -6.40 8.39
CA LYS A 63 3.57 -6.42 9.09
C LYS A 63 4.60 -5.52 8.40
N GLU A 64 4.77 -5.62 7.09
CA GLU A 64 5.73 -4.80 6.32
C GLU A 64 5.36 -3.31 6.35
N ILE A 65 4.05 -3.00 6.34
CA ILE A 65 3.56 -1.63 6.51
C ILE A 65 3.89 -1.12 7.91
N ILE A 66 3.56 -1.86 8.97
CA ILE A 66 3.85 -1.46 10.35
C ILE A 66 5.35 -1.19 10.53
N ILE A 67 6.23 -2.04 9.99
CA ILE A 67 7.69 -1.83 10.04
C ILE A 67 8.09 -0.52 9.35
N GLU A 68 7.57 -0.25 8.14
CA GLU A 68 7.85 0.99 7.42
C GLU A 68 7.36 2.23 8.19
N VAL A 69 6.19 2.14 8.81
CA VAL A 69 5.62 3.20 9.64
C VAL A 69 6.50 3.46 10.86
N CYS A 70 6.85 2.42 11.62
CA CYS A 70 7.73 2.53 12.78
C CYS A 70 9.09 3.14 12.41
N ASN A 71 9.69 2.71 11.30
CA ASN A 71 10.97 3.26 10.83
C ASN A 71 10.88 4.75 10.49
N ARG A 72 9.75 5.20 9.92
CA ARG A 72 9.54 6.62 9.60
C ARG A 72 9.28 7.47 10.83
N ASP A 73 8.53 6.95 11.80
CA ASP A 73 8.26 7.68 13.05
C ASP A 73 9.53 7.80 13.91
N LEU A 74 10.43 6.81 13.86
CA LEU A 74 11.75 6.90 14.50
C LEU A 74 12.70 7.91 13.83
N GLN A 75 12.43 8.33 12.60
CA GLN A 75 13.24 9.30 11.86
C GLN A 75 12.70 10.74 11.93
N ARG A 76 11.58 10.99 12.63
CA ARG A 76 11.02 12.34 12.84
C ARG A 76 11.41 12.89 14.20
#